data_AF-A0A4S8SPA1-F1
#
_entry.id   AF-A0A4S8SPA1-F1
#
_cell.length_a   1.000
_cell.length_b   1.000
_cell.length_c   1.000
_cell.angle_alpha   90.00
_cell.angle_beta   90.00
_cell.angle_gamma   90.00
#
_symmetry.space_group_name_H-M   'P 1'
#
loop_
_entity.id
_entity.type
_entity.pdbx_description
1 polymer ?
#
loop_
_entity_poly.entity_id
_entity_poly.type
_entity_poly.pdbx_seq_one_letter_code
_entity_poly.pdbx_strand_id
1 'polypeptide(L)'
;MLHLLYRPSYHLHPRYSNSIVSSLWLLGQSRYSTRAGSEEAPTHQHVTHMADDKARDKASEAGAHENLRAYQRDYQKEYRDRNREKIRAAQRLYREQNKDKLKAYREQNKDKIKRWHQEHKEEAKAYRERNKDKLKAYRDQNKDKLKAWREQNKDKMKAYKARYHQQHKQRVAELVRQWNKKNPSRRYEYGRQWSLKNRELYLQRMAEYRLKCSNLGLFDRYSAAKREKYNGDKQYRMAVRLYIWVTRSVEARQLSWPTHQPILYDTKQSHHCSGCGHGRYIKLWWRKLGENRNPTGELSCHACFTSDWSRALPIGHENMFVNRRPRHRSPKKAPDDNIEDKTATEPSEKPDQPT
;
A
#
# COMPACT_ATOMS: atom_id res chain seq x y z
N MET A 1 -61.31 6.30 -52.02
CA MET A 1 -60.07 5.72 -52.57
C MET A 1 -58.93 6.05 -51.63
N LEU A 2 -58.13 5.03 -51.33
CA LEU A 2 -57.02 5.00 -50.38
C LEU A 2 -55.94 6.05 -50.69
N HIS A 3 -55.42 6.71 -49.66
CA HIS A 3 -53.98 6.98 -49.56
C HIS A 3 -53.56 7.04 -48.08
N LEU A 4 -53.00 5.92 -47.64
CA LEU A 4 -52.20 5.74 -46.44
C LEU A 4 -50.79 6.33 -46.64
N LEU A 5 -50.08 6.46 -45.51
CA LEU A 5 -48.60 6.57 -45.34
C LEU A 5 -48.06 8.00 -45.57
N TYR A 6 -47.12 8.58 -44.80
CA TYR A 6 -46.15 8.10 -43.83
C TYR A 6 -45.45 9.34 -43.22
N ARG A 7 -45.19 9.37 -41.90
CA ARG A 7 -44.10 10.17 -41.29
C ARG A 7 -42.79 9.39 -41.55
N PRO A 8 -41.57 9.97 -41.74
CA PRO A 8 -40.84 10.49 -40.57
C PRO A 8 -39.62 11.44 -40.79
N SER A 9 -39.12 11.95 -39.65
CA SER A 9 -37.71 12.09 -39.23
C SER A 9 -36.75 13.16 -39.80
N TYR A 10 -36.48 14.13 -38.92
CA TYR A 10 -35.17 14.65 -38.45
C TYR A 10 -33.94 14.56 -39.36
N HIS A 11 -33.47 15.74 -39.79
CA HIS A 11 -32.17 15.99 -40.39
C HIS A 11 -30.99 15.74 -39.41
N LEU A 12 -30.15 14.78 -39.80
CA LEU A 12 -28.71 14.75 -39.48
C LEU A 12 -27.94 15.49 -40.59
N HIS A 13 -26.85 16.15 -40.18
CA HIS A 13 -25.92 16.94 -40.99
C HIS A 13 -25.53 16.34 -42.36
N PRO A 14 -25.57 17.13 -43.45
CA PRO A 14 -24.92 16.75 -44.70
C PRO A 14 -23.40 16.96 -44.59
N ARG A 15 -22.63 15.89 -44.83
CA ARG A 15 -21.25 15.99 -45.31
C ARG A 15 -21.32 16.52 -46.74
N TYR A 16 -20.85 17.75 -46.96
CA TYR A 16 -20.66 18.28 -48.30
C TYR A 16 -19.52 17.52 -49.00
N SER A 17 -19.88 16.66 -49.95
CA SER A 17 -19.08 16.42 -51.14
C SER A 17 -19.42 17.53 -52.14
N ASN A 18 -18.40 18.28 -52.58
CA ASN A 18 -18.53 19.13 -53.76
C ASN A 18 -17.58 18.58 -54.84
N SER A 19 -18.20 17.92 -55.80
CA SER A 19 -17.69 17.68 -57.14
C SER A 19 -17.59 18.99 -57.92
N ILE A 20 -16.61 19.14 -58.80
CA ILE A 20 -16.74 20.00 -59.98
C ILE A 20 -16.12 19.26 -61.18
N VAL A 21 -17.00 18.61 -61.98
CA VAL A 21 -17.29 18.88 -63.42
C VAL A 21 -16.37 18.10 -64.36
N SER A 22 -16.88 17.04 -65.01
CA SER A 22 -17.54 17.03 -66.35
C SER A 22 -16.54 17.37 -67.46
N SER A 23 -16.44 16.70 -68.60
CA SER A 23 -17.31 15.78 -69.33
C SER A 23 -16.64 15.61 -70.71
N LEU A 24 -16.66 14.41 -71.30
CA LEU A 24 -17.07 14.15 -72.70
C LEU A 24 -16.62 12.74 -73.10
N TRP A 25 -17.61 11.91 -73.36
CA TRP A 25 -17.51 10.70 -74.16
C TRP A 25 -17.63 11.11 -75.64
N LEU A 26 -16.79 10.58 -76.55
CA LEU A 26 -17.21 9.81 -77.74
C LEU A 26 -16.11 9.68 -78.84
N LEU A 27 -16.07 8.45 -79.40
CA LEU A 27 -15.68 8.02 -80.75
C LEU A 27 -14.19 7.79 -81.11
N GLY A 28 -13.79 6.51 -81.13
CA GLY A 28 -13.73 5.72 -82.36
C GLY A 28 -12.60 5.95 -83.40
N GLN A 29 -11.75 4.92 -83.53
CA GLN A 29 -11.00 4.41 -84.72
C GLN A 29 -9.62 5.00 -85.12
N SER A 30 -8.59 4.18 -84.83
CA SER A 30 -7.54 3.60 -85.71
C SER A 30 -6.74 4.43 -86.74
N ARG A 31 -5.39 4.30 -86.64
CA ARG A 31 -4.29 4.09 -87.64
C ARG A 31 -3.05 4.87 -87.19
N TYR A 32 -1.83 4.33 -87.06
CA TYR A 32 -0.94 3.62 -87.99
C TYR A 32 -0.03 2.64 -87.21
N SER A 33 0.17 1.38 -87.64
CA SER A 33 1.12 0.85 -88.63
C SER A 33 2.47 0.42 -88.05
N THR A 34 2.82 -0.82 -88.41
CA THR A 34 3.91 -1.69 -88.00
C THR A 34 5.33 -1.18 -88.29
N ARG A 35 6.26 -1.44 -87.37
CA ARG A 35 7.67 -1.71 -87.70
C ARG A 35 8.16 -2.86 -86.80
N ALA A 36 8.46 -3.99 -87.43
CA ALA A 36 8.99 -5.18 -86.78
C ALA A 36 10.41 -4.94 -86.27
N GLY A 37 10.67 -5.34 -85.03
CA GLY A 37 11.98 -5.42 -84.41
C GLY A 37 11.85 -6.30 -83.16
N SER A 38 12.51 -7.45 -83.19
CA SER A 38 12.54 -8.52 -82.19
C SER A 38 12.45 -8.07 -80.72
N GLU A 39 11.35 -8.43 -80.06
CA GLU A 39 11.15 -8.28 -78.61
C GLU A 39 11.74 -9.51 -77.88
N GLU A 40 12.89 -9.35 -77.22
CA GLU A 40 13.19 -10.17 -76.05
C GLU A 40 12.38 -9.59 -74.87
N ALA A 41 11.37 -10.33 -74.42
CA ALA A 41 10.49 -9.92 -73.33
C ALA A 41 11.31 -9.73 -72.03
N PRO A 42 11.15 -8.61 -71.29
CA PRO A 42 11.90 -8.36 -70.07
C PRO A 42 11.62 -9.45 -69.03
N THR A 43 12.67 -10.01 -68.44
CA THR A 43 12.53 -11.06 -67.42
C THR A 43 11.77 -10.55 -66.19
N HIS A 44 11.07 -11.46 -65.50
CA HIS A 44 10.23 -11.15 -64.31
C HIS A 44 10.95 -10.30 -63.24
N GLN A 45 12.29 -10.42 -63.12
CA GLN A 45 13.12 -9.62 -62.21
C GLN A 45 13.23 -8.14 -62.62
N HIS A 46 13.15 -7.83 -63.92
CA HIS A 46 13.22 -6.47 -64.44
C HIS A 46 11.89 -5.71 -64.21
N VAL A 47 10.77 -6.43 -64.24
CA VAL A 47 9.43 -5.88 -63.97
C VAL A 47 9.25 -5.58 -62.48
N THR A 48 9.77 -6.43 -61.59
CA THR A 48 9.73 -6.19 -60.13
C THR A 48 10.59 -4.99 -59.73
N HIS A 49 11.78 -4.83 -60.30
CA HIS A 49 12.63 -3.66 -60.05
C HIS A 49 11.96 -2.34 -60.47
N MET A 50 11.32 -2.30 -61.65
CA MET A 50 10.58 -1.10 -62.11
C MET A 50 9.36 -0.77 -61.24
N ALA A 51 8.72 -1.78 -60.63
CA ALA A 51 7.61 -1.56 -59.70
C ALA A 51 8.09 -0.99 -58.36
N ASP A 52 9.23 -1.49 -57.86
CA ASP A 52 9.85 -1.03 -56.61
C ASP A 52 10.41 0.39 -56.74
N ASP A 53 10.98 0.75 -57.89
CA ASP A 53 11.46 2.10 -58.16
C ASP A 53 10.28 3.09 -58.29
N LYS A 54 9.19 2.72 -58.99
CA LYS A 54 7.95 3.53 -59.00
C LYS A 54 7.31 3.69 -57.62
N ALA A 55 7.42 2.68 -56.75
CA ALA A 55 6.92 2.77 -55.38
C ALA A 55 7.80 3.71 -54.53
N ARG A 56 9.12 3.72 -54.75
CA ARG A 56 10.08 4.62 -54.10
C ARG A 56 9.90 6.07 -54.54
N ASP A 57 9.69 6.31 -55.83
CA ASP A 57 9.44 7.64 -56.38
C ASP A 57 8.12 8.21 -55.83
N LYS A 58 7.04 7.41 -55.79
CA LYS A 58 5.77 7.81 -55.15
C LYS A 58 5.90 8.08 -53.65
N ALA A 59 6.73 7.32 -52.93
CA ALA A 59 7.00 7.57 -51.52
C ALA A 59 7.79 8.88 -51.32
N SER A 60 8.71 9.20 -52.23
CA SER A 60 9.46 10.46 -52.22
C SER A 60 8.57 11.68 -52.52
N GLU A 61 7.65 11.55 -53.48
CA GLU A 61 6.65 12.57 -53.82
C GLU A 61 5.64 12.78 -52.67
N ALA A 62 5.21 11.69 -52.02
CA ALA A 62 4.36 11.76 -50.83
C ALA A 62 5.07 12.46 -49.65
N GLY A 63 6.37 12.20 -49.47
CA GLY A 63 7.21 12.89 -48.48
C GLY A 63 7.38 14.38 -48.79
N ALA A 64 7.61 14.75 -50.04
CA ALA A 64 7.71 16.13 -50.49
C ALA A 64 6.39 16.91 -50.31
N HIS A 65 5.26 16.26 -50.59
CA HIS A 65 3.92 16.83 -50.40
C HIS A 65 3.54 16.99 -48.91
N GLU A 66 3.98 16.08 -48.03
CA GLU A 66 3.78 16.24 -46.58
C GLU A 66 4.64 17.37 -46.00
N ASN A 67 5.88 17.53 -46.48
CA ASN A 67 6.74 18.66 -46.09
C ASN A 67 6.15 20.02 -46.52
N LEU A 68 5.54 20.08 -47.72
CA LEU A 68 4.86 21.28 -48.20
C LEU A 68 3.60 21.60 -47.36
N ARG A 69 2.84 20.58 -46.95
CA ARG A 69 1.68 20.74 -46.04
C ARG A 69 2.13 21.15 -44.63
N ALA A 70 3.25 20.63 -44.14
CA ALA A 70 3.82 21.02 -42.86
C ALA A 70 4.20 22.51 -42.88
N TYR A 71 4.91 22.97 -43.92
CA TYR A 71 5.24 24.37 -44.11
C TYR A 71 3.98 25.27 -44.16
N GLN A 72 2.93 24.85 -44.87
CA GLN A 72 1.65 25.59 -44.90
C GLN A 72 0.97 25.65 -43.53
N ARG A 73 1.00 24.58 -42.74
CA ARG A 73 0.45 24.56 -41.37
C ARG A 73 1.21 25.49 -40.44
N ASP A 74 2.54 25.48 -40.51
CA ASP A 74 3.40 26.31 -39.67
C ASP A 74 3.26 27.80 -40.04
N TYR A 75 3.23 28.12 -41.33
CA TYR A 75 2.93 29.47 -41.81
C TYR A 75 1.55 29.96 -41.37
N GLN A 76 0.51 29.12 -41.48
CA GLN A 76 -0.84 29.47 -41.02
C GLN A 76 -0.90 29.65 -39.49
N LYS A 77 -0.13 28.87 -38.73
CA LYS A 77 -0.04 28.98 -37.28
C LYS A 77 0.62 30.30 -36.88
N GLU A 78 1.76 30.64 -37.47
CA GLU A 78 2.43 31.93 -37.23
C GLU A 78 1.56 33.13 -37.65
N TYR A 79 0.83 33.02 -38.75
CA TYR A 79 -0.12 34.06 -39.17
C TYR A 79 -1.29 34.22 -38.17
N ARG A 80 -1.84 33.11 -37.66
CA ARG A 80 -2.89 33.12 -36.63
C ARG A 80 -2.38 33.67 -35.31
N ASP A 81 -1.15 33.38 -34.93
CA ASP A 81 -0.53 33.87 -33.70
C ASP A 81 -0.24 35.37 -33.79
N ARG A 82 0.32 35.86 -34.90
CA ARG A 82 0.52 37.30 -35.14
C ARG A 82 -0.79 38.10 -35.20
N ASN A 83 -1.87 37.49 -35.70
CA ASN A 83 -3.19 38.14 -35.80
C ASN A 83 -4.18 37.72 -34.70
N ARG A 84 -3.71 37.03 -33.65
CA ARG A 84 -4.56 36.42 -32.61
C ARG A 84 -5.46 37.43 -31.91
N GLU A 85 -4.90 38.58 -31.57
CA GLU A 85 -5.60 39.70 -30.94
C GLU A 85 -6.71 40.24 -31.84
N LYS A 86 -6.42 40.46 -33.14
CA LYS A 86 -7.37 40.96 -34.14
C LYS A 86 -8.51 39.97 -34.39
N ILE A 87 -8.20 38.68 -34.51
CA ILE A 87 -9.20 37.61 -34.68
C ILE A 87 -10.12 37.53 -33.46
N ARG A 88 -9.56 37.60 -32.24
CA ARG A 88 -10.35 37.60 -31.00
C ARG A 88 -11.21 38.85 -30.86
N ALA A 89 -10.71 40.02 -31.24
CA ALA A 89 -11.47 41.27 -31.24
C ALA A 89 -12.66 41.19 -32.20
N ALA A 90 -12.46 40.70 -33.42
CA ALA A 90 -13.53 40.50 -34.40
C ALA A 90 -14.57 39.47 -33.92
N GLN A 91 -14.13 38.35 -33.32
CA GLN A 91 -15.03 37.36 -32.73
C GLN A 91 -15.84 37.90 -31.55
N ARG A 92 -15.24 38.78 -30.72
CA ARG A 92 -15.94 39.45 -29.63
C ARG A 92 -17.03 40.37 -30.16
N LEU A 93 -16.70 41.23 -31.13
CA LEU A 93 -17.66 42.11 -31.81
C LEU A 93 -18.82 41.34 -32.44
N TYR A 94 -18.51 40.26 -33.16
CA TYR A 94 -19.52 39.40 -33.76
C TYR A 94 -20.42 38.71 -32.71
N ARG A 95 -19.85 38.26 -31.59
CA ARG A 95 -20.62 37.68 -30.48
C ARG A 95 -21.51 38.72 -29.79
N GLU A 96 -21.02 39.94 -29.59
CA GLU A 96 -21.78 41.03 -28.97
C GLU A 96 -22.97 41.40 -29.86
N GLN A 97 -22.74 41.59 -31.17
CA GLN A 97 -23.79 41.94 -32.14
C GLN A 97 -24.85 40.85 -32.31
N ASN A 98 -24.50 39.58 -32.11
CA ASN A 98 -25.43 38.46 -32.26
C ASN A 98 -25.96 37.92 -30.91
N LYS A 99 -25.56 38.52 -29.79
CA LYS A 99 -25.92 38.10 -28.43
C LYS A 99 -27.43 38.12 -28.21
N ASP A 100 -28.07 39.21 -28.63
CA ASP A 100 -29.50 39.42 -28.43
C ASP A 100 -30.34 38.60 -29.42
N LYS A 101 -29.85 38.40 -30.65
CA LYS A 101 -30.45 37.46 -31.62
C LYS A 101 -30.44 36.02 -31.10
N LEU A 102 -29.33 35.58 -30.51
CA LEU A 102 -29.22 34.23 -29.94
C LEU A 102 -30.10 34.06 -28.69
N LYS A 103 -30.22 35.10 -27.85
CA LYS A 103 -31.15 35.11 -26.71
C LYS A 103 -32.60 35.04 -27.19
N ALA A 104 -32.99 35.86 -28.17
CA ALA A 104 -34.34 35.86 -28.73
C ALA A 104 -34.70 34.48 -29.33
N TYR A 105 -33.78 33.88 -30.08
CA TYR A 105 -33.96 32.54 -30.64
C TYR A 105 -34.10 31.45 -29.56
N ARG A 106 -33.33 31.56 -28.46
CA ARG A 106 -33.45 30.63 -27.32
C ARG A 106 -34.79 30.78 -26.61
N GLU A 107 -35.26 32.01 -26.40
CA GLU A 107 -36.53 32.27 -25.71
C GLU A 107 -37.72 31.80 -26.55
N GLN A 108 -37.71 32.07 -27.87
CA GLN A 108 -38.75 31.60 -28.80
C GLN A 108 -38.84 30.06 -28.89
N ASN A 109 -37.73 29.34 -28.68
CA ASN A 109 -37.72 27.88 -28.73
C ASN A 109 -37.79 27.21 -27.36
N LYS A 110 -37.74 27.98 -26.26
CA LYS A 110 -37.78 27.48 -24.89
C LYS A 110 -39.03 26.67 -24.59
N ASP A 111 -40.18 27.18 -25.00
CA ASP A 111 -41.47 26.52 -24.76
C ASP A 111 -41.69 25.32 -25.68
N LYS A 112 -41.06 25.31 -26.86
CA LYS A 112 -41.04 24.13 -27.75
C LYS A 112 -40.19 23.00 -27.16
N ILE A 113 -39.00 23.33 -26.64
CA ILE A 113 -38.12 22.37 -25.96
C ILE A 113 -38.79 21.81 -24.70
N LYS A 114 -39.44 22.67 -23.90
CA LYS A 114 -40.22 22.23 -22.74
C LYS A 114 -41.38 21.30 -23.12
N ARG A 115 -42.17 21.66 -24.13
CA ARG A 115 -43.26 20.80 -24.62
C ARG A 115 -42.75 19.46 -25.12
N TRP A 116 -41.68 19.45 -25.92
CA TRP A 116 -41.01 18.23 -26.37
C TRP A 116 -40.55 17.35 -25.21
N HIS A 117 -39.92 17.93 -24.17
CA HIS A 117 -39.54 17.17 -22.98
C HIS A 117 -40.74 16.61 -22.21
N GLN A 118 -41.85 17.34 -22.16
CA GLN A 118 -43.06 16.92 -21.46
C GLN A 118 -43.76 15.77 -22.20
N GLU A 119 -43.87 15.88 -23.54
CA GLU A 119 -44.45 14.86 -24.42
C GLU A 119 -43.64 13.56 -24.39
N HIS A 120 -42.31 13.66 -24.45
CA HIS A 120 -41.41 12.49 -24.42
C HIS A 120 -41.04 12.02 -23.00
N LYS A 121 -41.61 12.64 -21.95
CA LYS A 121 -41.33 12.27 -20.54
C LYS A 121 -41.77 10.85 -20.22
N GLU A 122 -42.98 10.49 -20.63
CA GLU A 122 -43.55 9.17 -20.35
C GLU A 122 -42.92 8.10 -21.24
N GLU A 123 -42.50 8.43 -22.46
CA GLU A 123 -41.69 7.54 -23.31
C GLU A 123 -40.31 7.25 -22.69
N ALA A 124 -39.63 8.27 -22.16
CA ALA A 124 -38.36 8.09 -21.47
C ALA A 124 -38.49 7.27 -20.18
N LYS A 125 -39.63 7.38 -19.48
CA LYS A 125 -39.96 6.53 -18.32
C LYS A 125 -40.26 5.09 -18.74
N ALA A 126 -41.07 4.89 -19.77
CA ALA A 126 -41.38 3.56 -20.31
C ALA A 126 -40.12 2.84 -20.82
N TYR A 127 -39.20 3.56 -21.46
CA TYR A 127 -37.90 3.04 -21.87
C TYR A 127 -37.03 2.65 -20.67
N ARG A 128 -37.02 3.46 -19.60
CA ARG A 128 -36.30 3.15 -18.36
C ARG A 128 -36.86 1.92 -17.66
N GLU A 129 -38.17 1.82 -17.51
CA GLU A 129 -38.80 0.64 -16.88
C GLU A 129 -38.57 -0.62 -17.72
N ARG A 130 -38.73 -0.56 -19.05
CA ARG A 130 -38.44 -1.70 -19.94
C ARG A 130 -36.99 -2.21 -19.87
N ASN A 131 -36.05 -1.31 -19.58
CA ASN A 131 -34.62 -1.66 -19.48
C ASN A 131 -34.13 -1.86 -18.04
N LYS A 132 -34.97 -1.62 -17.04
CA LYS A 132 -34.65 -1.76 -15.62
C LYS A 132 -34.31 -3.20 -15.28
N ASP A 133 -35.12 -4.15 -15.74
CA ASP A 133 -34.91 -5.56 -15.49
C ASP A 133 -33.70 -6.10 -16.25
N LYS A 134 -33.42 -5.57 -17.45
CA LYS A 134 -32.20 -5.88 -18.20
C LYS A 134 -30.94 -5.39 -17.48
N LEU A 135 -30.95 -4.17 -16.93
CA LEU A 135 -29.84 -3.62 -16.16
C LEU A 135 -29.64 -4.40 -14.84
N LYS A 136 -30.73 -4.80 -14.20
CA LYS A 136 -30.71 -5.62 -12.98
C LYS A 136 -30.13 -7.01 -13.28
N ALA A 137 -30.62 -7.69 -14.32
CA ALA A 137 -30.09 -8.97 -14.78
C ALA A 137 -28.59 -8.88 -15.13
N TYR A 138 -28.16 -7.82 -15.82
CA TYR A 138 -26.75 -7.60 -16.12
C TYR A 138 -25.90 -7.38 -14.85
N ARG A 139 -26.41 -6.66 -13.85
CA ARG A 139 -25.73 -6.51 -12.55
C ARG A 139 -25.66 -7.83 -11.82
N ASP A 140 -26.72 -8.61 -11.79
CA ASP A 140 -26.77 -9.89 -11.09
C ASP A 140 -25.83 -10.92 -11.74
N GLN A 141 -25.81 -11.01 -13.07
CA GLN A 141 -24.89 -11.87 -13.83
C GLN A 141 -23.40 -11.52 -13.59
N ASN A 142 -23.10 -10.24 -13.34
CA ASN A 142 -21.73 -9.78 -13.08
C ASN A 142 -21.39 -9.63 -11.60
N LYS A 143 -22.36 -9.78 -10.69
CA LYS A 143 -22.19 -9.66 -9.24
C LYS A 143 -21.20 -10.68 -8.72
N ASP A 144 -21.35 -11.92 -9.14
CA ASP A 144 -20.50 -13.02 -8.69
C ASP A 144 -19.12 -12.97 -9.35
N LYS A 145 -19.03 -12.50 -10.60
CA LYS A 145 -17.75 -12.19 -11.26
C LYS A 145 -16.96 -11.10 -10.52
N LEU A 146 -17.64 -10.03 -10.09
CA LEU A 146 -17.01 -8.95 -9.32
C LEU A 146 -16.61 -9.40 -7.91
N LYS A 147 -17.41 -10.26 -7.27
CA LYS A 147 -17.05 -10.90 -5.99
C LYS A 147 -15.83 -11.81 -6.15
N ALA A 148 -15.82 -12.69 -7.15
CA ALA A 148 -14.70 -13.58 -7.44
C ALA A 148 -13.43 -12.79 -7.74
N TRP A 149 -13.52 -11.73 -8.55
CA TRP A 149 -12.40 -10.83 -8.82
C TRP A 149 -11.89 -10.12 -7.56
N ARG A 150 -12.79 -9.65 -6.69
CA ARG A 150 -12.40 -9.04 -5.40
C ARG A 150 -11.73 -10.04 -4.47
N GLU A 151 -12.19 -11.28 -4.42
CA GLU A 151 -11.60 -12.32 -3.57
C GLU A 151 -10.21 -12.73 -4.09
N GLN A 152 -10.07 -12.95 -5.40
CA GLN A 152 -8.77 -13.23 -6.05
C GLN A 152 -7.75 -12.10 -5.85
N ASN A 153 -8.20 -10.85 -5.77
CA ASN A 153 -7.34 -9.68 -5.58
C ASN A 153 -7.30 -9.18 -4.14
N LYS A 154 -7.96 -9.85 -3.19
CA LYS A 154 -8.07 -9.43 -1.79
C LYS A 154 -6.71 -9.33 -1.13
N ASP A 155 -5.87 -10.34 -1.32
CA ASP A 155 -4.55 -10.38 -0.72
C ASP A 155 -3.57 -9.43 -1.42
N LYS A 156 -3.72 -9.22 -2.73
CA LYS A 156 -2.99 -8.17 -3.46
C LYS A 156 -3.34 -6.77 -2.95
N MET A 157 -4.64 -6.50 -2.73
CA MET A 157 -5.11 -5.23 -2.17
C MET A 157 -4.68 -5.05 -0.72
N LYS A 158 -4.71 -6.10 0.11
CA LYS A 158 -4.16 -6.07 1.47
C LYS A 158 -2.65 -5.82 1.47
N ALA A 159 -1.90 -6.51 0.60
CA ALA A 159 -0.47 -6.33 0.47
C ALA A 159 -0.11 -4.91 0.00
N TYR A 160 -0.83 -4.38 -0.98
CA TYR A 160 -0.69 -2.99 -1.43
C TYR A 160 -0.97 -2.00 -0.30
N LYS A 161 -2.10 -2.15 0.40
CA LYS A 161 -2.43 -1.30 1.56
C LYS A 161 -1.37 -1.39 2.65
N ALA A 162 -0.88 -2.59 2.96
CA ALA A 162 0.16 -2.79 3.95
C ALA A 162 1.47 -2.10 3.55
N ARG A 163 1.91 -2.25 2.28
CA ARG A 163 3.09 -1.56 1.74
C ARG A 163 2.92 -0.04 1.78
N TYR A 164 1.76 0.47 1.36
CA TYR A 164 1.43 1.89 1.43
C TYR A 164 1.46 2.41 2.88
N HIS A 165 0.84 1.70 3.82
CA HIS A 165 0.88 2.06 5.23
C HIS A 165 2.29 1.99 5.82
N GLN A 166 3.14 1.04 5.40
CA GLN A 166 4.53 0.97 5.83
C GLN A 166 5.36 2.14 5.29
N GLN A 167 5.27 2.43 3.99
CA GLN A 167 5.98 3.53 3.35
C GLN A 167 5.57 4.89 3.92
N HIS A 168 4.28 5.07 4.21
CA HIS A 168 3.76 6.31 4.76
C HIS A 168 3.67 6.33 6.30
N LYS A 169 4.16 5.29 6.99
CA LYS A 169 4.09 5.18 8.45
C LYS A 169 4.73 6.38 9.14
N GLN A 170 5.91 6.77 8.67
CA GLN A 170 6.66 7.88 9.24
C GLN A 170 5.96 9.23 8.96
N ARG A 171 5.50 9.45 7.73
CA ARG A 171 4.76 10.65 7.34
C ARG A 171 3.47 10.82 8.14
N VAL A 172 2.70 9.75 8.32
CA VAL A 172 1.49 9.77 9.16
C VAL A 172 1.83 10.04 10.61
N ALA A 173 2.86 9.40 11.17
CA ALA A 173 3.30 9.64 12.54
C ALA A 173 3.73 11.10 12.76
N GLU A 174 4.43 11.69 11.78
CA GLU A 174 4.83 13.08 11.83
C GLU A 174 3.63 14.03 11.78
N LEU A 175 2.69 13.82 10.86
CA LEU A 175 1.46 14.59 10.79
C LEU A 175 0.66 14.52 12.09
N VAL A 176 0.59 13.34 12.70
CA VAL A 176 -0.07 13.15 14.00
C VAL A 176 0.67 13.92 15.11
N ARG A 177 2.01 13.90 15.14
CA ARG A 177 2.79 14.69 16.12
C ARG A 177 2.56 16.19 15.94
N GLN A 178 2.61 16.68 14.70
CA GLN A 178 2.37 18.09 14.38
C GLN A 178 0.95 18.50 14.78
N TRP A 179 -0.06 17.67 14.48
CA TRP A 179 -1.44 17.89 14.89
C TRP A 179 -1.58 17.92 16.42
N ASN A 180 -0.97 16.96 17.13
CA ASN A 180 -0.97 16.90 18.59
C ASN A 180 -0.31 18.13 19.23
N LYS A 181 0.79 18.64 18.66
CA LYS A 181 1.47 19.85 19.14
C LYS A 181 0.60 21.10 18.95
N LYS A 182 -0.11 21.19 17.82
CA LYS A 182 -1.03 22.31 17.52
C LYS A 182 -2.36 22.22 18.27
N ASN A 183 -2.76 21.03 18.73
CA ASN A 183 -4.09 20.77 19.29
C ASN A 183 -4.05 19.99 20.63
N PRO A 184 -3.37 20.50 21.67
CA PRO A 184 -3.23 19.80 22.94
C PRO A 184 -4.58 19.55 23.64
N SER A 185 -5.47 20.55 23.68
CA SER A 185 -6.79 20.43 24.32
C SER A 185 -7.69 19.42 23.60
N ARG A 186 -7.72 19.45 22.26
CA ARG A 186 -8.48 18.47 21.46
C ARG A 186 -7.96 17.05 21.60
N ARG A 187 -6.64 16.85 21.69
CA ARG A 187 -6.06 15.54 21.97
C ARG A 187 -6.53 15.01 23.34
N TYR A 188 -6.56 15.88 24.35
CA TYR A 188 -7.02 15.52 25.70
C TYR A 188 -8.52 15.18 25.71
N GLU A 189 -9.36 15.99 25.07
CA GLU A 189 -10.79 15.73 24.93
C GLU A 189 -11.08 14.42 24.18
N TYR A 190 -10.39 14.18 23.07
CA TYR A 190 -10.52 12.93 22.32
C TYR A 190 -10.13 11.72 23.17
N GLY A 191 -9.01 11.81 23.91
CA GLY A 191 -8.60 10.77 24.86
C GLY A 191 -9.64 10.53 25.96
N ARG A 192 -10.19 11.60 26.54
CA ARG A 192 -11.24 11.54 27.56
C ARG A 192 -12.51 10.88 27.03
N GLN A 193 -12.98 11.28 25.84
CA GLN A 193 -14.15 10.68 25.20
C GLN A 193 -13.94 9.21 24.87
N TRP A 194 -12.75 8.84 24.39
CA TRP A 194 -12.40 7.45 24.14
C TRP A 194 -12.41 6.62 25.43
N SER A 195 -11.86 7.15 26.53
CA SER A 195 -11.90 6.50 27.85
C SER A 195 -13.32 6.34 28.39
N LEU A 196 -14.19 7.34 28.20
CA LEU A 196 -15.60 7.26 28.61
C LEU A 196 -16.37 6.21 27.81
N LYS A 197 -16.19 6.18 26.49
CA LYS A 197 -16.81 5.18 25.60
C LYS A 197 -16.32 3.75 25.86
N ASN A 198 -15.06 3.59 26.26
CA ASN A 198 -14.47 2.29 26.57
C ASN A 198 -14.49 1.96 28.08
N ARG A 199 -15.19 2.76 28.90
CA ARG A 199 -15.23 2.57 30.36
C ARG A 199 -15.86 1.23 30.73
N GLU A 200 -16.98 0.87 30.09
CA GLU A 200 -17.65 -0.41 30.31
C GLU A 200 -16.77 -1.58 29.88
N LEU A 201 -16.14 -1.50 28.71
CA LEU A 201 -15.22 -2.53 28.23
C LEU A 201 -14.03 -2.74 29.18
N TYR A 202 -13.49 -1.65 29.75
CA TYR A 202 -12.44 -1.72 30.76
C TYR A 202 -12.94 -2.41 32.04
N LEU A 203 -14.12 -2.04 32.53
CA LEU A 203 -14.72 -2.64 33.71
C LEU A 203 -15.05 -4.12 33.50
N GLN A 204 -15.55 -4.50 32.33
CA GLN A 204 -15.79 -5.89 31.93
C GLN A 204 -14.50 -6.69 31.95
N ARG A 205 -13.43 -6.22 31.30
CA ARG A 205 -12.12 -6.89 31.37
C ARG A 205 -11.60 -7.05 32.80
N MET A 206 -11.79 -6.03 33.64
CA MET A 206 -11.37 -6.10 35.04
C MET A 206 -12.20 -7.10 35.83
N ALA A 207 -13.51 -7.21 35.56
CA ALA A 207 -14.40 -8.20 36.18
C ALA A 207 -14.07 -9.62 35.72
N GLU A 208 -13.86 -9.83 34.42
CA GLU A 208 -13.38 -11.08 33.84
C GLU A 208 -12.04 -11.52 34.45
N TYR A 209 -11.10 -10.58 34.60
CA TYR A 209 -9.82 -10.86 35.25
C TYR A 209 -10.00 -11.24 36.72
N ARG A 210 -10.87 -10.55 37.46
CA ARG A 210 -11.20 -10.89 38.86
C ARG A 210 -11.83 -12.27 38.98
N LEU A 211 -12.76 -12.63 38.09
CA LEU A 211 -13.40 -13.94 38.03
C LEU A 211 -12.40 -15.04 37.66
N LYS A 212 -11.57 -14.82 36.63
CA LYS A 212 -10.48 -15.74 36.26
C LYS A 212 -9.52 -16.00 37.42
N CYS A 213 -9.40 -15.04 38.33
CA CYS A 213 -8.50 -15.08 39.46
C CYS A 213 -9.21 -15.33 40.81
N SER A 214 -10.52 -15.62 40.82
CA SER A 214 -11.32 -15.74 42.06
C SER A 214 -10.91 -16.95 42.89
N ASN A 215 -10.49 -18.02 42.23
CA ASN A 215 -10.14 -19.29 42.87
C ASN A 215 -8.63 -19.41 43.19
N LEU A 216 -7.86 -18.36 42.91
CA LEU A 216 -6.42 -18.30 43.14
C LEU A 216 -6.13 -17.44 44.36
N GLY A 217 -5.27 -17.92 45.26
CA GLY A 217 -4.79 -17.13 46.40
C GLY A 217 -4.12 -15.83 45.93
N LEU A 218 -4.00 -14.83 46.80
CA LEU A 218 -3.39 -13.53 46.46
C LEU A 218 -2.00 -13.68 45.79
N PHE A 219 -1.22 -14.66 46.26
CA PHE A 219 0.09 -15.01 45.74
C PHE A 219 0.03 -15.61 44.31
N ASP A 220 -0.96 -16.45 44.04
CA ASP A 220 -1.16 -17.07 42.73
C ASP A 220 -1.65 -16.07 41.69
N ARG A 221 -2.49 -15.11 42.09
CA ARG A 221 -2.89 -13.97 41.25
C ARG A 221 -1.70 -13.10 40.85
N TYR A 222 -0.86 -12.74 41.83
CA TYR A 222 0.37 -11.99 41.59
C TYR A 222 1.32 -12.76 40.65
N SER A 223 1.47 -14.06 40.88
CA SER A 223 2.32 -14.94 40.08
C SER A 223 1.79 -15.11 38.65
N ALA A 224 0.47 -15.23 38.47
CA ALA A 224 -0.19 -15.31 37.17
C ALA A 224 -0.04 -14.01 36.37
N ALA A 225 -0.29 -12.85 37.00
CA ALA A 225 -0.09 -11.54 36.37
C ALA A 225 1.36 -11.34 35.92
N LYS A 226 2.31 -11.74 36.77
CA LYS A 226 3.75 -11.67 36.46
C LYS A 226 4.12 -12.59 35.30
N ARG A 227 3.50 -13.77 35.20
CA ARG A 227 3.69 -14.72 34.10
C ARG A 227 3.10 -14.21 32.79
N GLU A 228 1.91 -13.62 32.84
CA GLU A 228 1.26 -13.00 31.69
C GLU A 228 2.10 -11.83 31.15
N LYS A 229 2.59 -10.95 32.02
CA LYS A 229 3.51 -9.87 31.65
C LYS A 229 4.80 -10.41 31.03
N TYR A 230 5.39 -11.46 31.61
CA TYR A 230 6.58 -12.11 31.06
C TYR A 230 6.35 -12.74 29.68
N ASN A 231 5.14 -13.26 29.42
CA ASN A 231 4.81 -13.87 28.13
C ASN A 231 4.45 -12.82 27.06
N GLY A 232 3.76 -11.74 27.44
CA GLY A 232 3.27 -10.70 26.52
C GLY A 232 4.26 -9.59 26.21
N ASP A 233 5.16 -9.23 27.14
CA ASP A 233 6.11 -8.13 26.97
C ASP A 233 7.54 -8.65 26.74
N LYS A 234 8.02 -8.52 25.49
CA LYS A 234 9.37 -8.96 25.09
C LYS A 234 10.47 -8.21 25.85
N GLN A 235 10.33 -6.91 26.08
CA GLN A 235 11.35 -6.11 26.75
C GLN A 235 11.43 -6.47 28.23
N TYR A 236 10.28 -6.57 28.90
CA TYR A 236 10.23 -7.02 30.29
C TYR A 236 10.83 -8.42 30.47
N ARG A 237 10.52 -9.35 29.55
CA ARG A 237 11.10 -10.70 29.56
C ARG A 237 12.63 -10.67 29.45
N MET A 238 13.17 -9.86 28.55
CA MET A 238 14.61 -9.73 28.36
C MET A 238 15.28 -9.10 29.60
N ALA A 239 14.71 -8.04 30.16
CA ALA A 239 15.19 -7.42 31.40
C ALA A 239 15.23 -8.43 32.57
N VAL A 240 14.18 -9.22 32.76
CA VAL A 240 14.15 -10.27 33.80
C VAL A 240 15.25 -11.32 33.58
N ARG A 241 15.51 -11.73 32.34
CA ARG A 241 16.59 -12.70 32.04
C ARG A 241 17.97 -12.11 32.33
N LEU A 242 18.19 -10.86 31.98
CA LEU A 242 19.43 -10.14 32.27
C LEU A 242 19.65 -10.00 33.78
N TYR A 243 18.62 -9.60 34.53
CA TYR A 243 18.66 -9.56 35.99
C TYR A 243 19.09 -10.91 36.59
N ILE A 244 18.43 -11.99 36.19
CA ILE A 244 18.71 -13.34 36.70
C ILE A 244 20.14 -13.77 36.37
N TRP A 245 20.63 -13.45 35.17
CA TRP A 245 21.98 -13.81 34.76
C TRP A 245 23.03 -13.06 35.57
N VAL A 246 22.92 -11.73 35.66
CA VAL A 246 23.86 -10.87 36.41
C VAL A 246 23.86 -11.19 37.91
N THR A 247 22.71 -11.57 38.47
CA THR A 247 22.61 -11.93 39.90
C THR A 247 23.14 -13.32 40.22
N ARG A 248 23.17 -14.25 39.26
CA ARG A 248 23.59 -15.65 39.50
C ARG A 248 25.00 -15.96 39.03
N SER A 249 25.53 -15.23 38.04
CA SER A 249 26.87 -15.44 37.51
C SER A 249 27.81 -14.36 38.01
N VAL A 250 28.98 -14.78 38.52
CA VAL A 250 30.05 -13.86 38.89
C VAL A 250 30.72 -13.33 37.62
N GLU A 251 30.89 -14.19 36.63
CA GLU A 251 31.48 -13.88 35.32
C GLU A 251 30.70 -12.76 34.63
N ALA A 252 29.36 -12.84 34.64
CA ALA A 252 28.48 -11.83 34.07
C ALA A 252 28.71 -10.42 34.66
N ARG A 253 29.09 -10.35 35.94
CA ARG A 253 29.37 -9.06 36.63
C ARG A 253 30.74 -8.50 36.26
N GLN A 254 31.68 -9.34 35.85
CA GLN A 254 33.05 -8.94 35.49
C GLN A 254 33.20 -8.60 33.99
N LEU A 255 32.18 -8.84 33.17
CA LEU A 255 32.21 -8.49 31.75
C LEU A 255 32.34 -6.98 31.52
N SER A 256 32.82 -6.62 30.32
CA SER A 256 32.90 -5.23 29.89
C SER A 256 31.52 -4.71 29.49
N TRP A 257 30.96 -3.80 30.29
CA TRP A 257 29.68 -3.14 30.01
C TRP A 257 29.89 -1.75 29.37
N PRO A 258 29.09 -1.35 28.37
CA PRO A 258 29.31 -0.09 27.65
C PRO A 258 29.04 1.16 28.49
N THR A 259 27.97 1.14 29.30
CA THR A 259 27.45 2.34 29.98
C THR A 259 27.40 2.24 31.49
N HIS A 260 27.22 1.03 32.04
CA HIS A 260 27.06 0.83 33.47
C HIS A 260 27.71 -0.47 33.92
N GLN A 261 28.38 -0.45 35.07
CA GLN A 261 28.91 -1.65 35.72
C GLN A 261 27.92 -2.17 36.78
N PRO A 262 27.58 -3.47 36.77
CA PRO A 262 26.69 -4.06 37.78
C PRO A 262 27.40 -4.20 39.13
N ILE A 263 26.72 -3.79 40.20
CA ILE A 263 27.14 -3.96 41.59
C ILE A 263 26.07 -4.79 42.29
N LEU A 264 26.44 -5.97 42.77
CA LEU A 264 25.56 -6.83 43.56
C LEU A 264 26.09 -6.91 44.98
N TYR A 265 25.32 -6.35 45.92
CA TYR A 265 25.61 -6.41 47.34
C TYR A 265 25.06 -7.70 47.96
N ASP A 266 25.71 -8.17 49.03
CA ASP A 266 25.27 -9.34 49.80
C ASP A 266 23.95 -9.05 50.54
N THR A 267 23.87 -7.88 51.16
CA THR A 267 22.65 -7.32 51.75
C THR A 267 22.03 -6.26 50.83
N LYS A 268 20.74 -5.96 51.00
CA LYS A 268 20.13 -4.87 50.22
C LYS A 268 20.72 -3.55 50.69
N GLN A 269 20.97 -2.64 49.75
CA GLN A 269 21.47 -1.30 50.03
C GLN A 269 20.49 -0.25 49.55
N SER A 270 20.41 0.86 50.31
CA SER A 270 19.55 1.99 49.98
C SER A 270 20.34 3.03 49.18
N HIS A 271 19.94 3.25 47.93
CA HIS A 271 20.50 4.32 47.10
C HIS A 271 19.39 5.04 46.33
N HIS A 272 19.72 6.22 45.80
CA HIS A 272 18.85 6.99 44.90
C HIS A 272 19.21 6.69 43.45
N CYS A 273 18.20 6.44 42.63
CA CYS A 273 18.39 6.18 41.20
C CYS A 273 18.56 7.49 40.43
N SER A 274 19.69 7.70 39.74
CA SER A 274 19.91 8.90 38.90
C SER A 274 18.91 9.02 37.75
N GLY A 275 18.42 7.89 37.22
CA GLY A 275 17.47 7.89 36.11
C GLY A 275 16.00 8.16 36.49
N CYS A 276 15.54 7.80 37.69
CA CYS A 276 14.14 8.01 38.09
C CYS A 276 13.95 8.75 39.41
N GLY A 277 15.01 9.22 40.06
CA GLY A 277 14.97 9.96 41.33
C GLY A 277 14.58 9.15 42.56
N HIS A 278 13.97 7.97 42.39
CA HIS A 278 13.46 7.19 43.51
C HIS A 278 14.56 6.51 44.32
N GLY A 279 14.49 6.67 45.64
CA GLY A 279 15.20 5.84 46.61
C GLY A 279 14.69 4.40 46.58
N ARG A 280 15.60 3.41 46.55
CA ARG A 280 15.24 1.98 46.53
C ARG A 280 16.10 1.20 47.49
N TYR A 281 15.54 0.13 48.06
CA TYR A 281 16.26 -0.82 48.89
C TYR A 281 16.41 -2.16 48.15
N ILE A 282 17.49 -2.29 47.37
CA ILE A 282 17.71 -3.43 46.46
C ILE A 282 19.17 -3.92 46.49
N LYS A 283 19.40 -5.16 46.07
CA LYS A 283 20.75 -5.77 46.04
C LYS A 283 21.56 -5.42 44.80
N LEU A 284 20.90 -5.34 43.64
CA LEU A 284 21.55 -5.07 42.35
C LEU A 284 21.39 -3.60 41.97
N TRP A 285 22.52 -2.91 41.83
CA TRP A 285 22.63 -1.55 41.35
C TRP A 285 23.50 -1.47 40.10
N TRP A 286 23.32 -0.45 39.29
CA TRP A 286 24.09 -0.20 38.07
C TRP A 286 24.86 1.10 38.20
N ARG A 287 26.18 1.03 38.35
CA ARG A 287 27.04 2.20 38.45
C ARG A 287 27.37 2.74 37.08
N LYS A 288 27.02 4.00 36.82
CA LYS A 288 27.25 4.64 35.52
C LYS A 288 28.75 4.86 35.27
N LEU A 289 29.14 4.65 34.03
CA LEU A 289 30.50 4.83 33.53
C LEU A 289 30.55 6.11 32.67
N GLY A 290 31.59 6.91 32.86
CA GLY A 290 31.86 8.09 32.04
C GLY A 290 32.55 7.74 30.72
N GLU A 291 32.98 8.75 29.97
CA GLU A 291 33.57 8.61 28.63
C GLU A 291 34.83 7.73 28.62
N ASN A 292 35.66 7.80 29.67
CA ASN A 292 36.85 6.97 29.85
C ASN A 292 36.59 5.65 30.60
N ARG A 293 35.32 5.23 30.72
CA ARG A 293 34.87 4.10 31.56
C ARG A 293 35.22 4.24 33.06
N ASN A 294 35.50 5.46 33.50
CA ASN A 294 35.67 5.76 34.92
C ASN A 294 34.30 5.80 35.61
N PRO A 295 34.17 5.24 36.83
CA PRO A 295 32.92 5.27 37.57
C PRO A 295 32.56 6.70 37.99
N THR A 296 31.38 7.19 37.61
CA THR A 296 30.95 8.57 37.89
C THR A 296 30.31 8.74 39.28
N GLY A 297 30.19 7.67 40.06
CA GLY A 297 29.48 7.65 41.35
C GLY A 297 27.95 7.61 41.24
N GLU A 298 27.37 7.87 40.06
CA GLU A 298 25.93 7.78 39.84
C GLU A 298 25.45 6.33 39.77
N LEU A 299 24.35 6.04 40.48
CA LEU A 299 23.72 4.71 40.53
C LEU A 299 22.35 4.72 39.87
N SER A 300 22.11 3.72 39.03
CA SER A 300 20.85 3.46 38.35
C SER A 300 20.21 2.17 38.88
N CYS A 301 18.89 2.18 39.02
CA CYS A 301 18.15 0.95 39.29
C CYS A 301 18.08 0.07 38.03
N HIS A 302 17.86 -1.23 38.21
CA HIS A 302 17.83 -2.16 37.09
C HIS A 302 16.77 -1.80 36.03
N ALA A 303 15.59 -1.34 36.45
CA ALA A 303 14.52 -0.95 35.53
C ALA A 303 14.94 0.24 34.65
N CYS A 304 15.57 1.27 35.22
CA CYS A 304 16.06 2.43 34.47
C CYS A 304 17.21 2.05 33.53
N PHE A 305 18.12 1.18 33.97
CA PHE A 305 19.19 0.66 33.11
C PHE A 305 18.63 -0.07 31.88
N THR A 306 17.63 -0.95 32.07
CA THR A 306 17.03 -1.72 30.98
C THR A 306 16.01 -0.96 30.13
N SER A 307 15.76 0.32 30.43
CA SER A 307 14.82 1.15 29.66
C SER A 307 15.31 1.41 28.24
N ASP A 308 16.63 1.54 28.06
CA ASP A 308 17.29 1.59 26.75
C ASP A 308 18.05 0.28 26.50
N TRP A 309 17.35 -0.68 25.87
CA TRP A 309 17.91 -2.00 25.60
C TRP A 309 19.12 -1.98 24.66
N SER A 310 19.26 -0.95 23.82
CA SER A 310 20.38 -0.85 22.86
C SER A 310 21.74 -0.70 23.55
N ARG A 311 21.75 -0.24 24.80
CA ARG A 311 22.95 0.04 25.61
C ARG A 311 23.09 -0.89 26.82
N ALA A 312 22.17 -1.83 26.98
CA ALA A 312 21.99 -2.64 28.18
C ALA A 312 22.68 -4.03 28.12
N LEU A 313 23.54 -4.27 27.13
CA LEU A 313 24.24 -5.55 26.94
C LEU A 313 25.76 -5.38 27.07
N PRO A 314 26.48 -6.38 27.60
CA PRO A 314 27.93 -6.35 27.64
C PRO A 314 28.52 -6.48 26.23
N ILE A 315 29.68 -5.86 26.03
CA ILE A 315 30.41 -5.87 24.76
C ILE A 315 30.75 -7.33 24.40
N GLY A 316 30.53 -7.72 23.14
CA GLY A 316 30.75 -9.09 22.65
C GLY A 316 29.63 -10.09 22.98
N HIS A 317 28.57 -9.66 23.68
CA HIS A 317 27.49 -10.53 24.16
C HIS A 317 26.10 -10.08 23.68
N GLU A 318 26.05 -9.36 22.55
CA GLU A 318 24.87 -8.68 22.00
C GLU A 318 23.71 -9.63 21.62
N ASN A 319 24.03 -10.89 21.30
CA ASN A 319 23.05 -11.88 20.83
C ASN A 319 22.52 -12.83 21.92
N MET A 320 22.99 -12.71 23.17
CA MET A 320 22.72 -13.71 24.22
C MET A 320 21.26 -13.82 24.69
N PHE A 321 20.43 -12.80 24.47
CA PHE A 321 19.05 -12.76 24.96
C PHE A 321 17.99 -12.79 23.84
N VAL A 322 18.44 -12.85 22.59
CA VAL A 322 17.57 -12.83 21.40
C VAL A 322 16.99 -14.22 21.12
N ASN A 323 17.81 -15.29 21.22
CA ASN A 323 17.43 -16.62 20.74
C ASN A 323 17.50 -17.77 21.78
N ARG A 324 18.32 -17.71 22.83
CA ARG A 324 18.40 -18.77 23.88
C ARG A 324 18.61 -18.19 25.28
N ARG A 325 18.27 -18.96 26.33
CA ARG A 325 18.57 -18.62 27.73
C ARG A 325 20.07 -18.95 27.99
N PRO A 326 20.88 -18.03 28.56
CA PRO A 326 22.21 -18.40 29.02
C PRO A 326 22.09 -19.53 30.05
N ARG A 327 22.66 -20.70 29.75
CA ARG A 327 22.71 -21.83 30.70
C ARG A 327 23.90 -21.60 31.63
N HIS A 328 23.65 -21.64 32.93
CA HIS A 328 24.70 -21.79 33.92
C HIS A 328 25.35 -23.17 33.71
N ARG A 329 26.66 -23.23 33.39
CA ARG A 329 27.41 -24.46 33.59
C ARG A 329 27.66 -24.55 35.09
N SER A 330 26.98 -25.46 35.77
CA SER A 330 27.40 -25.86 37.12
C SER A 330 28.86 -26.35 37.06
N PRO A 331 29.67 -26.14 38.11
CA PRO A 331 30.97 -26.78 38.22
C PRO A 331 30.80 -28.30 37.99
N LYS A 332 31.66 -28.90 37.16
CA LYS A 332 31.66 -30.36 36.98
C LYS A 332 31.84 -30.97 38.37
N LYS A 333 30.89 -31.80 38.80
CA LYS A 333 31.05 -32.66 39.97
C LYS A 333 32.33 -33.48 39.75
N ALA A 334 33.21 -33.53 40.75
CA ALA A 334 34.40 -34.37 40.71
C ALA A 334 33.98 -35.83 40.42
N PRO A 335 34.82 -36.64 39.77
CA PRO A 335 34.55 -38.07 39.62
C PRO A 335 34.48 -38.69 41.01
N ASP A 336 33.37 -39.35 41.33
CA ASP A 336 33.25 -40.17 42.53
C ASP A 336 34.11 -41.43 42.31
N ASP A 337 35.35 -41.40 42.79
CA ASP A 337 36.19 -42.60 42.92
C ASP A 337 35.66 -43.41 44.11
N ASN A 338 34.70 -44.29 43.84
CA ASN A 338 34.35 -45.41 44.72
C ASN A 338 33.82 -46.57 43.86
N ILE A 339 34.77 -47.28 43.24
CA ILE A 339 34.57 -48.66 42.80
C ILE A 339 35.16 -49.52 43.92
N GLU A 340 34.30 -50.02 44.80
CA GLU A 340 34.58 -51.25 45.54
C GLU A 340 33.50 -52.29 45.18
N ASP A 341 34.01 -53.23 44.40
CA ASP A 341 33.58 -54.61 44.18
C ASP A 341 32.90 -55.27 45.38
N LYS A 342 31.65 -55.75 45.20
CA LYS A 342 31.20 -57.04 45.77
C LYS A 342 30.26 -57.76 44.80
N THR A 343 30.70 -58.98 44.52
CA THR A 343 30.22 -60.05 43.66
C THR A 343 29.05 -60.85 44.26
N ALA A 344 28.36 -61.55 43.35
CA ALA A 344 27.63 -62.81 43.50
C ALA A 344 26.30 -62.87 44.28
N THR A 345 25.21 -63.17 43.57
CA THR A 345 24.24 -64.22 43.96
C THR A 345 23.57 -64.79 42.70
N GLU A 346 23.61 -66.13 42.60
CA GLU A 346 23.21 -67.01 41.49
C GLU A 346 21.67 -67.14 41.26
N PRO A 347 21.23 -67.73 40.13
CA PRO A 347 19.82 -67.86 39.76
C PRO A 347 19.18 -69.18 40.24
N SER A 348 17.97 -69.11 40.81
CA SER A 348 17.20 -70.28 41.26
C SER A 348 16.24 -70.79 40.18
N GLU A 349 16.41 -72.07 39.85
CA GLU A 349 15.62 -72.90 38.94
C GLU A 349 14.19 -73.17 39.47
N LYS A 350 13.24 -73.38 38.56
CA LYS A 350 11.89 -73.91 38.81
C LYS A 350 11.86 -75.41 38.43
N PRO A 351 11.21 -76.29 39.21
CA PRO A 351 11.13 -77.71 38.90
C PRO A 351 9.92 -78.07 38.03
N ASP A 352 10.13 -78.99 37.10
CA ASP A 352 9.11 -79.65 36.27
C ASP A 352 8.28 -80.70 37.06
N GLN A 353 7.02 -80.86 36.68
CA GLN A 353 6.13 -81.95 37.13
C GLN A 353 6.09 -83.10 36.10
N PRO A 354 5.87 -84.37 36.54
CA PRO A 354 6.10 -85.54 35.70
C PRO A 354 4.83 -86.19 35.13
N THR A 355 5.05 -86.85 33.97
CA THR A 355 4.32 -87.96 33.30
C THR A 355 2.86 -87.80 32.88
#